data_AF-A0A8J2PA38-F1
#
_entry.id   AF-A0A8J2PA38-F1
#
_cell.length_a   1.000
_cell.length_b   1.000
_cell.length_c   1.000
_cell.angle_alpha   90.00
_cell.angle_beta   90.00
_cell.angle_gamma   90.00
#
_symmetry.space_group_name_H-M   'P 1'
#
loop_
_entity.id
_entity.type
_entity.pdbx_description
1 polymer ?
#
loop_
_entity_poly.entity_id
_entity_poly.type
_entity_poly.pdbx_seq_one_letter_code
_entity_poly.pdbx_strand_id
1 'polypeptide(L)' 'GQDTDGETYYIGRVIQNGTVTVGKVHPSHGVCYVAYDGEELNFPEYEVLVRNALGRYLNV' A
#
# COMPACT_ATOMS: atom_id res chain seq x y z
N GLY A 1 -3.86 2.06 9.06
CA GLY A 1 -3.36 3.12 9.96
C GLY A 1 -4.09 4.41 9.65
N GLN A 2 -3.80 5.51 10.34
CA GLN A 2 -4.33 6.83 9.99
C GLN A 2 -3.23 7.89 10.05
N ASP A 3 -3.38 8.96 9.28
CA ASP A 3 -2.52 10.14 9.34
C ASP A 3 -2.97 11.14 10.43
N THR A 4 -2.30 12.28 10.52
CA THR A 4 -2.61 13.33 11.50
C THR A 4 -3.94 14.04 11.24
N ASP A 5 -4.44 13.99 10.00
CA ASP A 5 -5.70 14.59 9.56
C ASP A 5 -6.87 13.56 9.59
N GLY A 6 -6.59 12.32 9.98
CA GLY A 6 -7.55 11.21 10.11
C GLY A 6 -7.73 10.37 8.83
N GLU A 7 -6.97 10.64 7.77
CA GLU A 7 -7.01 9.86 6.55
C GLU A 7 -6.56 8.43 6.80
N THR A 8 -7.31 7.45 6.29
CA THR A 8 -7.01 6.05 6.49
C THR A 8 -5.98 5.53 5.48
N TYR A 9 -4.94 4.91 6.00
CA TYR A 9 -3.96 4.17 5.22
C TYR A 9 -4.35 2.71 5.04
N TYR A 10 -4.13 2.21 3.84
CA TYR A 10 -4.33 0.79 3.49
C TYR A 10 -3.00 0.05 3.32
N ILE A 11 -3.08 -1.27 3.32
CA ILE A 11 -1.94 -2.12 2.99
C ILE A 11 -1.92 -2.28 1.47
N GLY A 12 -0.80 -1.93 0.85
CA GLY A 12 -0.57 -2.15 -0.57
C GLY A 12 0.61 -3.06 -0.83
N ARG A 13 0.72 -3.54 -2.07
CA ARG A 13 1.95 -4.17 -2.56
C ARG A 13 2.37 -3.54 -3.89
N VAL A 14 3.67 -3.56 -4.13
CA VAL A 14 4.31 -3.11 -5.36
C VAL A 14 5.23 -4.20 -5.88
N ILE A 15 5.51 -4.18 -7.18
CA ILE A 15 6.57 -5.00 -7.77
C ILE A 15 7.78 -4.11 -7.97
N GLN A 16 8.84 -4.37 -7.20
CA GLN A 16 10.12 -3.67 -7.32
C GLN A 16 11.21 -4.68 -7.65
N ASN A 17 11.91 -4.50 -8.77
CA ASN A 17 12.98 -5.39 -9.23
C ASN A 17 12.57 -6.88 -9.27
N GLY A 18 11.34 -7.15 -9.72
CA GLY A 18 10.77 -8.51 -9.78
C GLY A 18 10.39 -9.12 -8.44
N THR A 19 10.51 -8.37 -7.34
CA THR A 19 10.11 -8.79 -5.99
C THR A 19 8.84 -8.09 -5.57
N VAL A 20 7.96 -8.81 -4.87
CA VAL A 20 6.76 -8.24 -4.25
C VAL A 20 7.14 -7.63 -2.91
N THR A 21 6.90 -6.32 -2.77
CA THR A 21 7.17 -5.59 -1.52
C THR A 21 5.89 -4.96 -1.01
N VAL A 22 5.65 -5.07 0.30
CA VAL A 22 4.47 -4.50 0.96
C VAL A 22 4.76 -3.07 1.41
N GLY A 23 3.75 -2.21 1.31
CA GLY A 23 3.82 -0.82 1.72
C GLY A 23 2.50 -0.26 2.27
N LYS A 24 2.50 1.04 2.52
CA LYS A 24 1.39 1.84 3.04
C LYS A 24 0.79 2.67 1.91
N VAL A 25 -0.46 2.44 1.58
CA VAL A 25 -1.20 3.25 0.59
C VAL A 25 -1.72 4.51 1.26
N HIS A 26 -1.44 5.66 0.65
CA HIS A 26 -1.96 6.97 1.03
C HIS A 26 -2.94 7.44 -0.06
N PRO A 27 -4.27 7.24 0.13
CA PRO A 27 -5.26 7.43 -0.92
C PRO A 27 -5.25 8.81 -1.58
N SER A 28 -5.16 9.88 -0.79
CA SER A 28 -5.15 11.27 -1.26
C SER A 28 -3.89 11.60 -2.06
N HIS A 29 -2.76 10.97 -1.75
CA HIS A 29 -1.52 11.10 -2.52
C HIS A 29 -1.52 10.21 -3.77
N GLY A 30 -2.41 9.22 -3.83
CA GLY A 30 -2.51 8.28 -4.95
C GLY A 30 -1.30 7.36 -5.09
N VAL A 31 -0.57 7.07 -4.01
CA VAL A 31 0.65 6.26 -4.03
C VAL A 31 0.71 5.23 -2.90
N CYS A 32 1.47 4.16 -3.12
CA CYS A 32 1.94 3.24 -2.09
C CYS A 32 3.38 3.60 -1.70
N TYR A 33 3.59 3.81 -0.40
CA TYR A 33 4.90 4.09 0.19
C TYR A 33 5.55 2.81 0.69
N VAL A 34 6.80 2.58 0.32
CA VAL A 34 7.62 1.44 0.78
C VAL A 34 8.88 1.98 1.46
N ALA A 35 9.14 1.49 2.66
CA ALA A 35 10.39 1.75 3.35
C ALA A 35 11.51 0.88 2.76
N TYR A 36 12.53 1.51 2.18
CA TYR A 36 13.68 0.83 1.59
C TYR A 36 14.94 1.66 1.79
N ASP A 37 16.00 1.03 2.32
CA ASP A 37 17.30 1.64 2.56
C ASP A 37 17.26 2.95 3.40
N GLY A 38 16.35 3.00 4.38
CA GLY A 38 16.16 4.17 5.24
C GLY A 38 15.34 5.30 4.62
N GLU A 39 14.89 5.14 3.38
CA GLU A 39 14.03 6.10 2.68
C GLU A 39 12.60 5.57 2.50
N GLU A 40 11.66 6.50 2.26
CA GLU A 40 10.27 6.18 1.89
C GLU A 40 10.09 6.41 0.38
N LEU A 41 10.07 5.33 -0.38
CA LEU A 41 9.87 5.36 -1.83
C LEU A 41 8.38 5.39 -2.14
N ASN A 42 7.96 6.21 -3.11
CA ASN A 42 6.56 6.28 -3.55
C ASN A 42 6.36 5.54 -4.89
N PHE A 43 5.26 4.79 -4.99
CA PHE A 43 4.89 4.04 -6.18
C PHE A 43 3.44 4.35 -6.57
N PRO A 44 3.19 4.90 -7.79
CA PRO A 44 1.84 5.19 -8.26
C PRO A 44 1.10 3.94 -8.76
N GLU A 45 1.83 2.88 -9.12
CA GLU A 45 1.27 1.57 -9.49
C GLU A 45 1.40 0.62 -8.30
N TYR A 46 0.27 0.14 -7.80
CA TYR A 46 0.19 -0.75 -6.65
C TYR A 46 -1.15 -1.50 -6.65
N GLU A 47 -1.20 -2.59 -5.90
CA GLU A 47 -2.44 -3.32 -5.59
C GLU A 47 -2.77 -3.12 -4.11
N VAL A 48 -4.07 -3.09 -3.78
CA VAL A 48 -4.53 -2.90 -2.40
C VAL A 48 -5.02 -4.22 -1.82
N LEU A 49 -4.59 -4.53 -0.60
CA LEU A 49 -5.11 -5.69 0.12
C LEU A 49 -6.55 -5.43 0.55
N VAL A 50 -7.49 -6.18 0.00
CA VAL A 50 -8.89 -6.12 0.40
C VAL A 50 -9.35 -7.44 1.01
N ARG A 51 -10.36 -7.36 1.87
CA ARG A 51 -11.07 -8.51 2.43
C ARG A 51 -12.46 -8.59 1.84
N ASN A 52 -12.81 -9.73 1.24
CA ASN A 52 -14.17 -9.94 0.75
C ASN A 52 -15.13 -10.34 1.88
N ALA A 53 -16.43 -10.37 1.58
CA ALA A 53 -17.49 -10.70 2.54
C ALA A 53 -17.36 -12.12 3.15
N LEU A 54 -16.62 -13.02 2.49
CA LEU A 54 -16.32 -14.36 2.98
C LEU A 54 -15.09 -14.40 3.88
N GLY A 55 -14.51 -13.24 4.17
CA GLY A 55 -13.30 -13.09 4.97
C GLY A 55 -12.01 -13.46 4.27
N ARG A 56 -12.02 -13.70 2.95
CA ARG A 56 -10.83 -14.04 2.16
C ARG A 56 -10.14 -12.77 1.67
N TYR A 57 -8.81 -12.80 1.62
CA TYR A 57 -8.01 -11.74 1.04
C TYR A 57 -8.02 -11.83 -0.48
N LEU A 58 -8.24 -10.70 -1.15
CA LEU A 58 -8.20 -10.59 -2.61
C LEU A 58 -7.12 -9.60 -3.03
N ASN A 59 -6.59 -9.80 -4.23
CA ASN A 59 -5.76 -8.82 -4.92
C ASN A 59 -6.69 -8.01 -5.82
N VAL A 60 -6.62 -6.67 -5.74
CA VAL A 60 -7.37 -5.73 -6.58
C VAL A 60 -6.45 -4.60 -7.00
#